data_AF-C7M365-F1
#
_entry.id   AF-C7M365-F1
#
_cell.length_a   1.000
_cell.length_b   1.000
_cell.length_c   1.000
_cell.angle_alpha   90.00
_cell.angle_beta   90.00
_cell.angle_gamma   90.00
#
_symmetry.space_group_name_H-M   'P 1'
#
loop_
_entity.id
_entity.type
_entity.pdbx_description
1 polymer ?
#
loop_
_entity_poly.entity_id
_entity_poly.type
_entity_poly.pdbx_seq_one_letter_code
_entity_poly.pdbx_strand_id
1 'polypeptide(L)'
;MRARARGPSASPPGGHDHGRRDGTRDPAGAPEGAAGRQRHERDDDPAKLHADQPRRDGPAALADLLPGFFPADELRALIEAARVAPRAGGWLVELGSYCGRSTVRLGSVARERGLRLLAVDHHRGSIEMRPPFPWADPRLLDGDLGSPDSLGTLRDALALADLERHVTLWVGDGRGLIDLVRPVAGFVLVDGGHDARSCHLDLELARRFLVPGGLLAVHDVFEDPADGGQAPWRMLTAALHLGFDLVERTGSLAIARRATRPRRGPR
;
A
#
# COMPACT_ATOMS: atom_id res chain seq x y z
N MET A 1 -36.12 24.50 -36.30
CA MET A 1 -36.66 24.73 -37.65
C MET A 1 -35.90 23.82 -38.61
N ARG A 2 -36.59 22.79 -39.14
CA ARG A 2 -36.24 21.85 -40.25
C ARG A 2 -35.00 20.95 -40.09
N ALA A 3 -34.95 19.70 -40.55
CA ALA A 3 -35.94 18.70 -40.98
C ALA A 3 -35.19 17.36 -41.18
N ARG A 4 -35.94 16.25 -41.07
CA ARG A 4 -35.55 14.84 -41.24
C ARG A 4 -35.25 14.46 -42.70
N ALA A 5 -34.57 13.34 -42.91
CA ALA A 5 -34.97 12.33 -43.92
C ALA A 5 -34.49 10.91 -43.56
N ARG A 6 -35.35 9.92 -43.83
CA ARG A 6 -35.23 8.48 -43.56
C ARG A 6 -35.20 7.68 -44.89
N GLY A 7 -34.44 6.58 -44.89
CA GLY A 7 -34.79 5.27 -45.52
C GLY A 7 -34.48 5.07 -47.02
N PRO A 8 -34.62 3.83 -47.58
CA PRO A 8 -35.07 2.54 -47.02
C PRO A 8 -34.11 1.31 -47.31
N SER A 9 -34.10 0.26 -46.47
CA SER A 9 -34.69 -1.12 -46.60
C SER A 9 -34.20 -2.03 -47.75
N ALA A 10 -33.73 -3.24 -47.43
CA ALA A 10 -34.34 -4.54 -47.81
C ALA A 10 -33.35 -5.74 -47.65
N SER A 11 -33.76 -6.77 -46.88
CA SER A 11 -33.35 -8.17 -47.06
C SER A 11 -34.28 -8.86 -48.08
N PRO A 12 -33.98 -10.07 -48.61
CA PRO A 12 -34.53 -11.32 -48.04
C PRO A 12 -33.64 -12.59 -48.37
N PRO A 13 -34.13 -13.87 -48.43
CA PRO A 13 -33.73 -14.93 -47.47
C PRO A 13 -33.34 -16.31 -48.12
N GLY A 14 -33.11 -17.33 -47.27
CA GLY A 14 -33.13 -18.78 -47.62
C GLY A 14 -31.76 -19.48 -47.43
N GLY A 15 -31.64 -20.70 -46.91
CA GLY A 15 -32.61 -21.74 -46.54
C GLY A 15 -31.92 -22.86 -45.73
N HIS A 16 -32.75 -23.75 -45.19
CA HIS A 16 -32.42 -24.92 -44.38
C HIS A 16 -31.74 -26.05 -45.17
N ASP A 17 -30.92 -26.89 -44.52
CA ASP A 17 -31.10 -28.36 -44.57
C ASP A 17 -30.40 -29.10 -43.41
N HIS A 18 -31.02 -30.21 -43.01
CA HIS A 18 -30.69 -31.14 -41.94
C HIS A 18 -29.65 -32.20 -42.35
N GLY A 19 -28.90 -32.71 -41.37
CA GLY A 19 -28.13 -33.93 -41.52
C GLY A 19 -27.77 -34.58 -40.18
N ARG A 20 -28.62 -35.51 -39.71
CA ARG A 20 -28.32 -36.50 -38.65
C ARG A 20 -27.58 -37.70 -39.24
N ARG A 21 -26.72 -38.35 -38.44
CA ARG A 21 -26.64 -39.80 -38.12
C ARG A 21 -25.33 -40.07 -37.34
N ASP A 22 -25.41 -40.63 -36.12
CA ASP A 22 -25.17 -42.05 -35.76
C ASP A 22 -23.80 -42.55 -36.23
N GLY A 23 -22.88 -43.10 -35.44
CA GLY A 23 -22.92 -43.80 -34.16
C GLY A 23 -21.96 -45.01 -34.28
N THR A 24 -21.22 -45.40 -33.23
CA THR A 24 -20.83 -46.79 -32.86
C THR A 24 -19.73 -46.82 -31.78
N ARG A 25 -19.81 -47.83 -30.92
CA ARG A 25 -19.06 -48.11 -29.68
C ARG A 25 -17.90 -49.12 -29.88
N ASP A 26 -16.89 -49.01 -28.98
CA ASP A 26 -16.15 -50.07 -28.23
C ASP A 26 -15.27 -51.12 -28.94
N PRO A 27 -14.38 -51.88 -28.24
CA PRO A 27 -13.51 -51.60 -27.07
C PRO A 27 -12.10 -52.26 -27.13
N ALA A 28 -11.35 -52.16 -26.01
CA ALA A 28 -10.36 -53.12 -25.48
C ALA A 28 -8.84 -52.95 -25.78
N GLY A 29 -8.04 -53.04 -24.70
CA GLY A 29 -6.62 -53.43 -24.77
C GLY A 29 -5.70 -52.77 -23.74
N ALA A 30 -5.69 -53.24 -22.49
CA ALA A 30 -4.51 -53.13 -21.61
C ALA A 30 -3.61 -54.37 -21.83
N PRO A 31 -2.29 -54.27 -21.64
CA PRO A 31 -1.73 -54.93 -20.46
C PRO A 31 -0.61 -54.14 -19.75
N GLU A 32 -0.34 -54.63 -18.54
CA GLU A 32 0.60 -54.17 -17.52
C GLU A 32 2.08 -54.20 -17.94
N GLY A 33 2.87 -53.30 -17.34
CA GLY A 33 4.33 -53.31 -17.42
C GLY A 33 4.94 -52.43 -16.33
N ALA A 34 5.40 -53.05 -15.25
CA ALA A 34 6.07 -52.41 -14.13
C ALA A 34 7.47 -51.90 -14.50
N ALA A 35 7.82 -50.65 -14.15
CA ALA A 35 9.17 -50.22 -13.79
C ALA A 35 9.19 -48.77 -13.31
N GLY A 36 9.87 -48.52 -12.18
CA GLY A 36 10.45 -47.21 -11.86
C GLY A 36 9.56 -46.25 -11.08
N ARG A 37 9.42 -46.45 -9.76
CA ARG A 37 9.21 -45.32 -8.85
C ARG A 37 10.50 -44.49 -8.85
N GLN A 38 10.60 -43.53 -9.77
CA GLN A 38 11.55 -42.43 -9.61
C GLN A 38 11.09 -41.65 -8.38
N ARG A 39 11.80 -41.83 -7.27
CA ARG A 39 11.78 -40.84 -6.19
C ARG A 39 12.22 -39.55 -6.85
N HIS A 40 11.31 -38.56 -6.93
CA HIS A 40 11.72 -37.19 -7.16
C HIS A 40 12.67 -36.83 -6.03
N GLU A 41 13.97 -36.84 -6.34
CA GLU A 41 14.95 -36.08 -5.59
C GLU A 41 14.42 -34.65 -5.55
N ARG A 42 14.21 -34.15 -4.33
CA ARG A 42 13.94 -32.74 -4.13
C ARG A 42 15.19 -32.01 -4.58
N ASP A 43 15.10 -31.36 -5.74
CA ASP A 43 15.98 -30.27 -6.12
C ASP A 43 15.79 -29.15 -5.09
N ASP A 44 16.46 -29.28 -3.95
CA ASP A 44 16.63 -28.20 -2.98
C ASP A 44 17.68 -27.25 -3.55
N ASP A 45 17.29 -26.49 -4.59
CA ASP A 45 18.05 -25.36 -5.12
C ASP A 45 17.85 -24.16 -4.17
N PRO A 46 18.88 -23.75 -3.41
CA PRO A 46 18.76 -22.68 -2.42
C PRO A 46 18.48 -21.30 -3.05
N ALA A 47 18.53 -21.17 -4.38
CA ALA A 47 18.29 -19.92 -5.10
C ALA A 47 16.81 -19.70 -5.51
N LYS A 48 15.94 -20.70 -5.35
CA LYS A 48 14.49 -20.54 -5.59
C LYS A 48 13.79 -20.33 -4.26
N LEU A 49 13.73 -19.09 -3.79
CA LEU A 49 12.75 -18.71 -2.77
C LEU A 49 11.36 -19.14 -3.28
N HIS A 50 10.82 -20.23 -2.75
CA HIS A 50 9.47 -20.65 -3.07
C HIS A 50 8.54 -19.50 -2.69
N ALA A 51 7.58 -19.13 -3.54
CA ALA A 51 6.59 -18.09 -3.22
C ALA A 51 5.81 -18.38 -1.90
N ASP A 52 5.89 -19.62 -1.40
CA ASP A 52 5.34 -20.08 -0.13
C ASP A 52 6.23 -19.79 1.09
N GLN A 53 7.52 -19.51 0.91
CA GLN A 53 8.46 -19.27 2.02
C GLN A 53 8.21 -17.94 2.75
N PRO A 54 8.00 -16.80 2.05
CA PRO A 54 7.64 -15.55 2.73
C PRO A 54 6.28 -15.65 3.46
N ARG A 55 5.36 -16.48 2.97
CA ARG A 55 4.09 -16.79 3.66
C ARG A 55 4.34 -17.50 4.99
N ARG A 56 5.27 -18.45 5.02
CA ARG A 56 5.62 -19.24 6.21
C ARG A 56 6.36 -18.43 7.26
N ASP A 57 7.29 -17.56 6.83
CA ASP A 57 8.12 -16.75 7.74
C ASP A 57 7.35 -15.52 8.28
N GLY A 58 6.18 -15.24 7.71
CA GLY A 58 5.22 -14.27 8.19
C GLY A 58 5.48 -12.83 7.72
N PRO A 59 4.58 -11.90 8.09
CA PRO A 59 4.60 -10.53 7.55
C PRO A 59 5.88 -9.74 7.83
N ALA A 60 6.58 -10.04 8.94
CA ALA A 60 7.83 -9.37 9.29
C ALA A 60 8.94 -9.68 8.28
N ALA A 61 9.16 -10.97 8.00
CA ALA A 61 10.16 -11.43 7.04
C ALA A 61 9.81 -11.01 5.61
N LEU A 62 8.52 -11.07 5.24
CA LEU A 62 8.07 -10.58 3.93
C LEU A 62 8.38 -9.09 3.75
N ALA A 63 8.08 -8.25 4.74
CA ALA A 63 8.36 -6.82 4.67
C ALA A 63 9.86 -6.54 4.44
N ASP A 64 10.75 -7.35 5.02
CA ASP A 64 12.19 -7.20 4.86
C ASP A 64 12.68 -7.41 3.40
N LEU A 65 11.91 -8.13 2.59
CA LEU A 65 12.19 -8.39 1.17
C LEU A 65 11.60 -7.35 0.22
N LEU A 66 10.67 -6.51 0.69
CA LEU A 66 9.99 -5.53 -0.16
C LEU A 66 10.88 -4.31 -0.42
N PRO A 67 10.91 -3.78 -1.66
CA PRO A 67 11.50 -2.47 -1.93
C PRO A 67 10.89 -1.40 -1.03
N GLY A 68 11.73 -0.51 -0.50
CA GLY A 68 11.30 0.59 0.35
C GLY A 68 12.42 1.12 1.22
N PHE A 69 12.25 2.35 1.69
CA PHE A 69 13.26 3.09 2.44
C PHE A 69 12.78 3.23 3.89
N PHE A 70 12.95 2.18 4.69
CA PHE A 70 12.56 2.22 6.10
C PHE A 70 13.57 1.43 6.92
N PRO A 71 14.51 2.09 7.63
CA PRO A 71 15.49 1.44 8.48
C PRO A 71 14.82 0.52 9.51
N ALA A 72 15.47 -0.60 9.84
CA ALA A 72 14.84 -1.67 10.63
C ALA A 72 14.49 -1.24 12.06
N ASP A 73 15.27 -0.35 12.65
CA ASP A 73 15.03 0.24 13.97
C ASP A 73 13.90 1.26 13.95
N GLU A 74 13.86 2.13 12.93
CA GLU A 74 12.75 3.06 12.72
C GLU A 74 11.44 2.31 12.49
N LEU A 75 11.45 1.27 11.65
CA LEU A 75 10.27 0.43 11.38
C LEU A 75 9.78 -0.25 12.67
N ARG A 76 10.70 -0.68 13.54
CA ARG A 76 10.32 -1.25 14.85
C ARG A 76 9.64 -0.20 15.74
N ALA A 77 10.21 1.00 15.84
CA ALA A 77 9.64 2.09 16.61
C ALA A 77 8.24 2.50 16.09
N LEU A 78 8.07 2.55 14.76
CA LEU A 78 6.77 2.78 14.10
C LEU A 78 5.72 1.75 14.56
N ILE A 79 6.09 0.46 14.53
CA ILE A 79 5.18 -0.64 14.88
C ILE A 79 4.82 -0.63 16.36
N GLU A 80 5.76 -0.34 17.25
CA GLU A 80 5.46 -0.19 18.68
C GLU A 80 4.53 1.00 18.94
N ALA A 81 4.77 2.15 18.28
CA ALA A 81 3.86 3.30 18.36
C ALA A 81 2.44 2.95 17.87
N ALA A 82 2.30 2.26 16.74
CA ALA A 82 1.01 1.83 16.21
C ALA A 82 0.29 0.82 17.13
N ARG A 83 1.04 -0.03 17.85
CA ARG A 83 0.49 -1.01 18.81
C ARG A 83 -0.10 -0.34 20.05
N VAL A 84 0.54 0.71 20.56
CA VAL A 84 0.09 1.44 21.76
C VAL A 84 -0.84 2.61 21.46
N ALA A 85 -1.00 2.99 20.19
CA ALA A 85 -1.93 4.04 19.77
C ALA A 85 -3.38 3.77 20.25
N PRO A 86 -4.16 4.80 20.60
CA PRO A 86 -5.56 4.62 20.99
C PRO A 86 -6.35 3.81 19.97
N ARG A 87 -7.28 2.97 20.40
CA ARG A 87 -8.14 2.19 19.47
C ARG A 87 -9.34 2.99 18.95
N ALA A 88 -9.50 4.23 19.40
CA ALA A 88 -10.67 5.03 19.09
C ALA A 88 -10.83 5.20 17.56
N GLY A 89 -12.02 4.85 17.08
CA GLY A 89 -12.40 4.91 15.66
C GLY A 89 -12.06 3.64 14.85
N GLY A 90 -11.18 2.76 15.32
CA GLY A 90 -10.95 1.45 14.71
C GLY A 90 -9.96 1.43 13.54
N TRP A 91 -9.30 2.55 13.23
CA TRP A 91 -8.39 2.67 12.08
C TRP A 91 -6.96 3.03 12.45
N LEU A 92 -6.03 2.50 11.65
CA LEU A 92 -4.71 3.04 11.39
C LEU A 92 -4.73 3.64 9.98
N VAL A 93 -3.92 4.66 9.72
CA VAL A 93 -3.76 5.24 8.38
C VAL A 93 -2.27 5.33 8.04
N GLU A 94 -1.95 5.10 6.79
CA GLU A 94 -0.63 5.32 6.20
C GLU A 94 -0.82 6.20 4.95
N LEU A 95 -0.05 7.28 4.87
CA LEU A 95 0.04 8.16 3.70
C LEU A 95 1.43 7.95 3.09
N GLY A 96 1.49 7.37 1.89
CA GLY A 96 2.71 6.83 1.29
C GLY A 96 2.90 5.35 1.64
N SER A 97 2.66 4.46 0.68
CA SER A 97 2.69 3.00 0.88
C SER A 97 3.73 2.32 0.01
N TYR A 98 4.08 2.93 -1.14
CA TYR A 98 5.04 2.42 -2.10
C TYR A 98 4.80 0.93 -2.43
N CYS A 99 5.80 0.08 -2.24
CA CYS A 99 5.70 -1.37 -2.43
C CYS A 99 5.24 -2.14 -1.20
N GLY A 100 4.93 -1.47 -0.09
CA GLY A 100 4.24 -2.07 1.05
C GLY A 100 5.09 -2.51 2.25
N ARG A 101 6.36 -2.10 2.34
CA ARG A 101 7.26 -2.46 3.47
C ARG A 101 6.64 -2.11 4.82
N SER A 102 6.29 -0.84 5.03
CA SER A 102 5.58 -0.36 6.22
C SER A 102 4.14 -0.87 6.27
N THR A 103 3.45 -0.89 5.12
CA THR A 103 2.04 -1.31 5.01
C THR A 103 1.80 -2.73 5.51
N VAL A 104 2.64 -3.70 5.15
CA VAL A 104 2.53 -5.09 5.60
C VAL A 104 2.71 -5.20 7.12
N ARG A 105 3.62 -4.40 7.68
CA ARG A 105 3.87 -4.38 9.12
C ARG A 105 2.72 -3.71 9.88
N LEU A 106 2.25 -2.56 9.42
CA LEU A 106 1.08 -1.88 9.98
C LEU A 106 -0.20 -2.70 9.83
N GLY A 107 -0.37 -3.40 8.70
CA GLY A 107 -1.48 -4.31 8.47
C GLY A 107 -1.46 -5.49 9.43
N SER A 108 -0.28 -5.97 9.83
CA SER A 108 -0.14 -6.98 10.89
C SER A 108 -0.58 -6.44 12.25
N VAL A 109 -0.22 -5.20 12.59
CA VAL A 109 -0.73 -4.52 13.80
C VAL A 109 -2.24 -4.37 13.74
N ALA A 110 -2.80 -3.99 12.59
CA ALA A 110 -4.24 -3.88 12.39
C ALA A 110 -4.92 -5.23 12.66
N ARG A 111 -4.40 -6.33 12.08
CA ARG A 111 -4.88 -7.69 12.32
C ARG A 111 -4.80 -8.10 13.80
N GLU A 112 -3.63 -7.93 14.42
CA GLU A 112 -3.39 -8.24 15.85
C GLU A 112 -4.37 -7.50 16.77
N ARG A 113 -4.72 -6.27 16.41
CA ARG A 113 -5.59 -5.38 17.19
C ARG A 113 -7.04 -5.39 16.70
N GLY A 114 -7.44 -6.21 15.75
CA GLY A 114 -8.79 -6.17 15.18
C GLY A 114 -9.20 -4.77 14.70
N LEU A 115 -8.23 -4.02 14.16
CA LEU A 115 -8.41 -2.72 13.53
C LEU A 115 -8.36 -2.88 12.01
N ARG A 116 -8.51 -1.76 11.28
CA ARG A 116 -8.29 -1.69 9.84
C ARG A 116 -7.17 -0.71 9.53
N LEU A 117 -6.40 -0.97 8.48
CA LEU A 117 -5.43 -0.03 7.92
C LEU A 117 -6.02 0.58 6.64
N LEU A 118 -6.01 1.90 6.55
CA LEU A 118 -6.17 2.62 5.29
C LEU A 118 -4.78 3.03 4.78
N ALA A 119 -4.38 2.49 3.63
CA ALA A 119 -3.12 2.79 2.96
C ALA A 119 -3.42 3.67 1.74
N VAL A 120 -2.84 4.87 1.69
CA VAL A 120 -3.13 5.91 0.69
C VAL A 120 -1.88 6.20 -0.11
N ASP A 121 -1.92 5.91 -1.40
CA ASP A 121 -0.81 6.20 -2.31
C ASP A 121 -1.33 6.30 -3.75
N HIS A 122 -0.78 7.21 -4.55
CA HIS A 122 -1.08 7.26 -5.98
C HIS A 122 -0.28 6.25 -6.80
N HIS A 123 0.73 5.60 -6.21
CA HIS A 123 1.61 4.60 -6.81
C HIS A 123 2.32 5.08 -8.07
N ARG A 124 2.62 6.38 -8.13
CA ARG A 124 3.34 7.03 -9.26
C ARG A 124 4.69 7.62 -8.89
N GLY A 125 5.18 7.25 -7.70
CA GLY A 125 6.42 7.71 -7.10
C GLY A 125 6.47 9.21 -6.78
N SER A 126 7.16 9.54 -5.70
CA SER A 126 7.51 10.93 -5.38
C SER A 126 8.57 11.45 -6.36
N ILE A 127 8.86 12.76 -6.31
CA ILE A 127 9.79 13.40 -7.26
C ILE A 127 11.21 12.79 -7.19
N GLU A 128 11.64 12.45 -5.99
CA GLU A 128 12.92 11.83 -5.66
C GLU A 128 13.03 10.37 -6.13
N MET A 129 11.92 9.72 -6.47
CA MET A 129 11.89 8.35 -7.00
C MET A 129 11.99 8.30 -8.53
N ARG A 130 12.31 9.44 -9.17
CA ARG A 130 12.43 9.56 -10.63
C ARG A 130 13.87 9.93 -11.02
N PRO A 131 14.34 9.54 -12.22
CA PRO A 131 15.63 10.03 -12.71
C PRO A 131 15.68 11.57 -12.74
N PRO A 132 16.84 12.18 -12.42
CA PRO A 132 18.14 11.56 -12.17
C PRO A 132 18.42 11.23 -10.69
N PHE A 133 17.41 11.29 -9.81
CA PHE A 133 17.63 11.11 -8.38
C PHE A 133 18.02 9.66 -8.02
N PRO A 134 18.88 9.46 -7.00
CA PRO A 134 19.40 8.13 -6.64
C PRO A 134 18.36 7.15 -6.08
N TRP A 135 17.17 7.62 -5.68
CA TRP A 135 16.09 6.76 -5.18
C TRP A 135 15.20 6.20 -6.30
N ALA A 136 15.50 6.51 -7.56
CA ALA A 136 14.83 5.88 -8.69
C ALA A 136 15.21 4.39 -8.77
N ASP A 137 14.21 3.51 -8.73
CA ASP A 137 14.38 2.07 -8.97
C ASP A 137 13.95 1.74 -10.41
N PRO A 138 14.90 1.44 -11.32
CA PRO A 138 14.57 1.15 -12.72
C PRO A 138 13.62 -0.04 -12.89
N ARG A 139 13.57 -0.95 -11.92
CA ARG A 139 12.69 -2.14 -11.97
C ARG A 139 11.22 -1.79 -11.76
N LEU A 140 10.95 -0.62 -11.18
CA LEU A 140 9.60 -0.14 -10.89
C LEU A 140 9.15 0.97 -11.85
N LEU A 141 10.02 1.43 -12.76
CA LEU A 141 9.64 2.45 -13.74
C LEU A 141 8.72 1.86 -14.80
N ASP A 142 7.55 2.49 -14.96
CA ASP A 142 6.68 2.26 -16.10
C ASP A 142 7.35 2.80 -17.37
N GLY A 143 7.50 1.93 -18.38
CA GLY A 143 8.23 2.26 -19.61
C GLY A 143 7.55 3.31 -20.48
N ASP A 144 6.22 3.43 -20.40
CA ASP A 144 5.45 4.38 -21.20
C ASP A 144 5.29 5.73 -20.48
N LEU A 145 5.12 5.70 -19.15
CA LEU A 145 4.88 6.89 -18.33
C LEU A 145 6.16 7.51 -17.76
N GLY A 146 7.26 6.75 -17.69
CA GLY A 146 8.53 7.19 -17.10
C GLY A 146 8.45 7.48 -15.59
N SER A 147 7.41 7.00 -14.92
CA SER A 147 7.20 7.15 -13.47
C SER A 147 7.14 5.77 -12.81
N PRO A 148 7.51 5.65 -11.52
CA PRO A 148 7.32 4.40 -10.79
C PRO A 148 5.87 3.89 -10.85
N ASP A 149 5.67 2.57 -10.84
CA ASP A 149 4.39 1.91 -10.58
C ASP A 149 4.59 0.82 -9.52
N SER A 150 4.14 1.10 -8.30
CA SER A 150 4.33 0.22 -7.14
C SER A 150 3.07 -0.54 -6.72
N LEU A 151 1.93 -0.30 -7.37
CA LEU A 151 0.65 -0.85 -6.94
C LEU A 151 0.60 -2.37 -7.05
N GLY A 152 1.14 -2.92 -8.16
CA GLY A 152 1.22 -4.37 -8.37
C GLY A 152 1.98 -5.06 -7.23
N THR A 153 3.18 -4.56 -6.93
CA THR A 153 4.03 -5.07 -5.84
C THR A 153 3.32 -5.02 -4.48
N LEU A 154 2.65 -3.91 -4.16
CA LEU A 154 1.89 -3.80 -2.91
C LEU A 154 0.75 -4.84 -2.84
N ARG A 155 0.01 -5.03 -3.93
CA ARG A 155 -1.09 -6.01 -3.95
C ARG A 155 -0.59 -7.44 -3.74
N ASP A 156 0.50 -7.81 -4.41
CA ASP A 156 1.12 -9.12 -4.23
C ASP A 156 1.61 -9.30 -2.79
N ALA A 157 2.24 -8.28 -2.20
CA ALA A 157 2.68 -8.31 -0.81
C ALA A 157 1.52 -8.53 0.17
N LEU A 158 0.38 -7.85 -0.02
CA LEU A 158 -0.80 -8.02 0.84
C LEU A 158 -1.44 -9.41 0.71
N ALA A 159 -1.47 -9.96 -0.51
CA ALA A 159 -1.98 -11.31 -0.77
C ALA A 159 -1.06 -12.39 -0.17
N LEU A 160 0.27 -12.20 -0.26
CA LEU A 160 1.25 -13.07 0.39
C LEU A 160 1.18 -12.96 1.93
N ALA A 161 0.89 -11.78 2.49
CA ALA A 161 0.78 -11.61 3.94
C ALA A 161 -0.56 -12.06 4.55
N ASP A 162 -1.56 -12.43 3.73
CA ASP A 162 -2.96 -12.62 4.14
C ASP A 162 -3.53 -11.40 4.88
N LEU A 163 -3.33 -10.22 4.29
CA LEU A 163 -3.72 -8.93 4.88
C LEU A 163 -4.79 -8.17 4.10
N GLU A 164 -5.26 -8.68 2.95
CA GLU A 164 -6.25 -8.00 2.09
C GLU A 164 -7.58 -7.70 2.81
N ARG A 165 -7.93 -8.48 3.84
CA ARG A 165 -9.12 -8.24 4.70
C ARG A 165 -8.93 -7.13 5.76
N HIS A 166 -7.68 -6.78 6.05
CA HIS A 166 -7.30 -5.81 7.10
C HIS A 166 -6.84 -4.48 6.51
N VAL A 167 -6.31 -4.49 5.30
CA VAL A 167 -5.77 -3.32 4.59
C VAL A 167 -6.74 -2.89 3.50
N THR A 168 -7.08 -1.61 3.47
CA THR A 168 -7.88 -0.97 2.43
C THR A 168 -6.98 -0.01 1.67
N LEU A 169 -6.89 -0.18 0.35
CA LEU A 169 -6.08 0.67 -0.51
C LEU A 169 -6.91 1.84 -1.05
N TRP A 170 -6.41 3.06 -0.89
CA TRP A 170 -6.85 4.22 -1.64
C TRP A 170 -5.80 4.54 -2.69
N VAL A 171 -6.12 4.27 -3.96
CA VAL A 171 -5.23 4.58 -5.08
C VAL A 171 -5.48 6.00 -5.55
N GLY A 172 -4.62 6.92 -5.11
CA GLY A 172 -4.68 8.35 -5.43
C GLY A 172 -3.96 9.19 -4.38
N ASP A 173 -3.78 10.48 -4.65
CA ASP A 173 -3.03 11.41 -3.79
C ASP A 173 -3.77 11.86 -2.51
N GLY A 174 -4.91 11.25 -2.20
CA GLY A 174 -5.68 11.57 -1.00
C GLY A 174 -6.38 12.94 -0.98
N ARG A 175 -6.25 13.82 -1.99
CA ARG A 175 -6.93 15.14 -1.99
C ARG A 175 -8.45 15.01 -1.83
N GLY A 176 -9.06 14.00 -2.45
CA GLY A 176 -10.50 13.73 -2.32
C GLY A 176 -10.93 13.27 -0.92
N LEU A 177 -10.00 12.82 -0.07
CA LEU A 177 -10.31 12.39 1.29
C LEU A 177 -10.53 13.57 2.24
N ILE A 178 -9.94 14.74 1.97
CA ILE A 178 -10.05 15.96 2.78
C ILE A 178 -11.50 16.25 3.17
N ASP A 179 -12.43 16.16 2.22
CA ASP A 179 -13.84 16.52 2.47
C ASP A 179 -14.71 15.34 2.91
N LEU A 180 -14.18 14.12 2.84
CA LEU A 180 -14.93 12.89 3.11
C LEU A 180 -14.72 12.38 4.55
N VAL A 181 -13.53 12.59 5.10
CA VAL A 181 -13.09 11.91 6.32
C VAL A 181 -13.31 12.72 7.57
N ARG A 182 -13.44 12.01 8.69
CA ARG A 182 -13.57 12.55 10.05
C ARG A 182 -12.57 11.85 10.96
N PRO A 183 -12.38 12.32 12.20
CA PRO A 183 -11.51 11.65 13.16
C PRO A 183 -11.96 10.21 13.44
N VAL A 184 -11.22 9.24 12.91
CA VAL A 184 -11.50 7.79 13.03
C VAL A 184 -10.23 6.96 13.27
N ALA A 185 -9.05 7.56 13.24
CA ALA A 185 -7.78 6.88 13.33
C ALA A 185 -7.10 7.14 14.67
N GLY A 186 -6.64 6.07 15.31
CA GLY A 186 -5.77 6.17 16.49
C GLY A 186 -4.33 6.52 16.15
N PHE A 187 -3.93 6.24 14.92
CA PHE A 187 -2.56 6.35 14.42
C PHE A 187 -2.57 6.76 12.95
N VAL A 188 -1.68 7.66 12.56
CA VAL A 188 -1.40 8.02 11.17
C VAL A 188 0.12 8.04 10.97
N LEU A 189 0.61 7.29 9.98
CA LEU A 189 1.96 7.47 9.41
C LEU A 189 1.88 8.42 8.21
N VAL A 190 2.81 9.36 8.15
CA VAL A 190 3.13 10.15 6.96
C VAL A 190 4.55 9.81 6.49
N ASP A 191 4.62 9.19 5.31
CA ASP A 191 5.84 8.75 4.61
C ASP A 191 5.62 8.88 3.08
N GLY A 192 4.98 9.98 2.67
CA GLY A 192 4.53 10.24 1.31
C GLY A 192 5.53 11.06 0.49
N GLY A 193 5.07 12.20 -0.03
CA GLY A 193 5.92 13.09 -0.83
C GLY A 193 6.78 14.01 0.03
N HIS A 194 8.07 14.12 -0.32
CA HIS A 194 9.06 14.96 0.39
C HIS A 194 9.13 16.42 -0.09
N ASP A 195 8.11 16.90 -0.82
CA ASP A 195 7.96 18.29 -1.20
C ASP A 195 6.95 19.03 -0.31
N ALA A 196 7.04 20.37 -0.31
CA ALA A 196 6.21 21.21 0.56
C ALA A 196 4.70 21.05 0.34
N ARG A 197 4.26 20.77 -0.90
CA ARG A 197 2.83 20.63 -1.22
C ARG A 197 2.29 19.30 -0.71
N SER A 198 3.04 18.23 -0.90
CA SER A 198 2.69 16.89 -0.42
C SER A 198 2.64 16.85 1.11
N CYS A 199 3.71 17.31 1.78
CA CYS A 199 3.75 17.42 3.24
C CYS A 199 2.61 18.28 3.83
N HIS A 200 2.23 19.38 3.16
CA HIS A 200 1.09 20.19 3.61
C HIS A 200 -0.23 19.41 3.54
N LEU A 201 -0.49 18.74 2.43
CA LEU A 201 -1.68 17.91 2.24
C LEU A 201 -1.74 16.77 3.26
N ASP A 202 -0.62 16.07 3.45
CA ASP A 202 -0.55 14.92 4.35
C ASP A 202 -0.77 15.33 5.82
N LEU A 203 -0.25 16.48 6.24
CA LEU A 203 -0.55 17.02 7.57
C LEU A 203 -2.03 17.35 7.74
N GLU A 204 -2.66 17.95 6.73
CA GLU A 204 -4.09 18.26 6.77
C GLU A 204 -4.95 16.99 6.82
N LEU A 205 -4.59 15.96 6.06
CA LEU A 205 -5.23 14.64 6.13
C LEU A 205 -5.02 13.99 7.49
N ALA A 206 -3.79 13.97 8.01
CA ALA A 206 -3.46 13.40 9.30
C ALA A 206 -4.28 14.06 10.43
N ARG A 207 -4.42 15.39 10.42
CA ARG A 207 -5.23 16.14 11.39
C ARG A 207 -6.72 15.80 11.31
N ARG A 208 -7.24 15.51 10.12
CA ARG A 208 -8.63 15.10 9.91
C ARG A 208 -8.89 13.66 10.33
N PHE A 209 -7.95 12.74 10.08
CA PHE A 209 -8.07 11.34 10.45
C PHE A 209 -7.87 11.09 11.95
N LEU A 210 -6.90 11.75 12.58
CA LEU A 210 -6.52 11.43 13.95
C LEU A 210 -7.61 11.79 14.94
N VAL A 211 -7.92 10.88 15.85
CA VAL A 211 -8.68 11.18 17.07
C VAL A 211 -7.84 11.99 18.07
N PRO A 212 -8.44 12.79 18.97
CA PRO A 212 -7.70 13.39 20.08
C PRO A 212 -6.96 12.32 20.91
N GLY A 213 -5.69 12.57 21.26
CA GLY A 213 -4.81 11.60 21.92
C GLY A 213 -4.14 10.59 20.98
N GLY A 214 -4.53 10.56 19.69
CA GLY A 214 -3.92 9.74 18.65
C GLY A 214 -2.48 10.12 18.34
N LEU A 215 -1.78 9.23 17.64
CA LEU A 215 -0.36 9.37 17.31
C LEU A 215 -0.13 9.66 15.83
N LEU A 216 0.64 10.70 15.55
CA LEU A 216 1.20 11.02 14.24
C LEU A 216 2.63 10.52 14.20
N ALA A 217 2.96 9.68 13.23
CA ALA A 217 4.33 9.32 12.87
C ALA A 217 4.71 10.07 11.60
N VAL A 218 5.88 10.70 11.59
CA VAL A 218 6.46 11.37 10.42
C VAL A 218 7.85 10.80 10.19
N HIS A 219 8.09 10.27 8.99
CA HIS A 219 9.38 9.71 8.59
C HIS A 219 10.25 10.76 7.85
N ASP A 220 11.55 10.48 7.69
CA ASP A 220 12.52 11.36 7.02
C ASP A 220 12.61 12.78 7.61
N VAL A 221 12.51 12.90 8.94
CA VAL A 221 12.62 14.17 9.66
C VAL A 221 14.09 14.51 9.94
N PHE A 222 14.66 15.35 9.09
CA PHE A 222 16.01 15.91 9.25
C PHE A 222 15.95 17.38 9.66
N GLU A 223 16.47 17.71 10.85
CA GLU A 223 16.53 19.09 11.33
C GLU A 223 17.67 19.87 10.66
N ASP A 224 18.81 19.21 10.44
CA ASP A 224 19.92 19.76 9.67
C ASP A 224 19.68 19.53 8.15
N PRO A 225 19.69 20.58 7.32
CA PRO A 225 19.58 20.43 5.86
C PRO A 225 20.74 19.66 5.21
N ALA A 226 21.86 19.46 5.92
CA ALA A 226 22.96 18.62 5.45
C ALA A 226 22.61 17.13 5.48
N ASP A 227 21.69 16.71 6.36
CA ASP A 227 21.31 15.31 6.54
C ASP A 227 20.18 14.88 5.61
N GLY A 228 19.38 15.84 5.11
CA GLY A 228 18.29 15.54 4.18
C GLY A 228 17.35 16.70 3.86
N GLY A 229 16.32 16.38 3.08
CA GLY A 229 15.26 17.31 2.70
C GLY A 229 14.52 17.87 3.91
N GLN A 230 14.10 19.13 3.82
CA GLN A 230 13.56 19.88 4.97
C GLN A 230 12.02 19.85 5.06
N ALA A 231 11.32 19.24 4.09
CA ALA A 231 9.85 19.29 4.07
C ALA A 231 9.20 18.52 5.24
N PRO A 232 9.62 17.27 5.59
CA PRO A 232 9.07 16.58 6.75
C PRO A 232 9.38 17.28 8.07
N TRP A 233 10.58 17.87 8.22
CA TRP A 233 10.92 18.68 9.39
C TRP A 233 10.00 19.89 9.56
N ARG A 234 9.74 20.64 8.48
CA ARG A 234 8.79 21.75 8.49
C ARG A 234 7.37 21.27 8.79
N MET A 235 6.97 20.11 8.28
CA MET A 235 5.68 19.50 8.57
C MET A 235 5.54 19.14 10.04
N LEU A 236 6.53 18.46 10.63
CA LEU A 236 6.56 18.14 12.06
C LEU A 236 6.48 19.42 12.89
N THR A 237 7.29 20.42 12.55
CA THR A 237 7.29 21.73 13.22
C THR A 237 5.90 22.37 13.17
N ALA A 238 5.24 22.36 12.01
CA ALA A 238 3.88 22.86 11.87
C ALA A 238 2.88 22.05 12.72
N ALA A 239 2.99 20.72 12.75
CA ALA A 239 2.16 19.88 13.60
C ALA A 239 2.29 20.25 15.09
N LEU A 240 3.51 20.50 15.58
CA LEU A 240 3.74 20.92 16.97
C LEU A 240 3.01 22.23 17.30
N HIS A 241 3.07 23.22 16.40
CA HIS A 241 2.31 24.48 16.54
C HIS A 241 0.79 24.26 16.50
N LEU A 242 0.31 23.23 15.81
CA LEU A 242 -1.11 22.90 15.65
C LEU A 242 -1.67 22.02 16.79
N GLY A 243 -0.92 21.87 17.88
CA GLY A 243 -1.38 21.14 19.08
C GLY A 243 -1.00 19.66 19.08
N PHE A 244 0.14 19.32 18.49
CA PHE A 244 0.79 18.05 18.71
C PHE A 244 1.95 18.23 19.69
N ASP A 245 2.23 17.22 20.49
CA ASP A 245 3.38 17.18 21.39
C ASP A 245 4.32 16.04 20.97
N LEU A 246 5.60 16.32 20.77
CA LEU A 246 6.60 15.31 20.42
C LEU A 246 6.71 14.28 21.56
N VAL A 247 6.66 12.99 21.21
CA VAL A 247 6.72 11.87 22.15
C VAL A 247 8.07 11.17 22.09
N GLU A 248 8.54 10.87 20.88
CA GLU A 248 9.72 10.03 20.66
C GLU A 248 10.36 10.35 19.31
N ARG A 249 11.67 10.09 19.20
CA ARG A 249 12.40 10.02 17.93
C ARG A 249 13.25 8.75 17.91
N THR A 250 13.30 8.08 16.78
CA THR A 250 14.22 6.98 16.48
C THR A 250 14.74 7.22 15.08
N GLY A 251 16.05 7.50 14.93
CA GLY A 251 16.60 7.93 13.65
C GLY A 251 15.87 9.15 13.09
N SER A 252 15.41 9.04 11.84
CA SER A 252 14.62 10.06 11.14
C SER A 252 13.13 10.05 11.49
N LEU A 253 12.62 8.98 12.09
CA LEU A 253 11.22 8.84 12.51
C LEU A 253 10.93 9.69 13.75
N ALA A 254 9.90 10.53 13.67
CA ALA A 254 9.35 11.30 14.79
C ALA A 254 7.91 10.87 15.09
N ILE A 255 7.62 10.64 16.37
CA ILE A 255 6.26 10.34 16.86
C ILE A 255 5.76 11.52 17.68
N ALA A 256 4.59 12.05 17.32
CA ALA A 256 3.92 13.14 18.03
C ALA A 256 2.49 12.78 18.39
N ARG A 257 2.01 13.25 19.55
CA ARG A 257 0.66 12.99 20.05
C ARG A 257 -0.24 14.18 19.80
N ARG A 258 -1.42 13.95 19.22
CA ARG A 258 -2.47 14.98 19.10
C ARG A 258 -3.02 15.32 20.49
N ALA A 259 -3.03 16.59 20.87
CA ALA A 259 -3.58 17.03 22.14
C ALA A 259 -5.06 16.61 22.30
N THR A 260 -5.44 16.19 23.50
CA THR A 260 -6.82 15.79 23.83
C THR A 260 -7.76 16.99 24.03
N ARG A 261 -7.20 18.18 24.23
CA ARG A 261 -7.91 19.46 24.30
C ARG A 261 -7.24 20.46 23.35
N PRO A 262 -8.02 21.32 22.68
CA PRO A 262 -7.44 22.40 21.89
C PRO A 262 -6.60 23.29 22.81
N ARG A 263 -5.35 23.58 22.41
CA ARG A 263 -4.53 24.60 23.08
C ARG A 263 -5.30 25.92 23.00
N ARG A 264 -5.67 26.48 24.15
CA ARG A 264 -6.17 27.86 24.20
C ARG A 264 -5.02 28.74 23.71
N GLY A 265 -5.23 29.47 22.62
CA GLY A 265 -4.22 30.39 22.09
C GLY A 265 -3.82 31.42 23.15
N PRO A 266 -2.64 32.06 23.00
CA PRO A 266 -2.27 33.17 23.86
C PRO A 266 -3.36 34.25 23.75
N ARG A 267 -3.82 34.74 24.91
CA ARG A 267 -4.70 35.91 25.00
C ARG A 267 -3.93 37.17 24.66
#